data_AF-A0A5B7BDR7-F1
#
_entry.id   AF-A0A5B7BDR7-F1
#
_cell.length_a   1.000
_cell.length_b   1.000
_cell.length_c   1.000
_cell.angle_alpha   90.00
_cell.angle_beta   90.00
_cell.angle_gamma   90.00
#
_symmetry.space_group_name_H-M   'P 1'
#
loop_
_entity.id
_entity.type
_entity.pdbx_description
1 polymer ?
#
loop_
_entity_poly.entity_id
_entity_poly.type
_entity_poly.pdbx_seq_one_letter_code
_entity_poly.pdbx_strand_id
1 'polypeptide(L)'
;VQGMITGLVCITPGAGVVESWAAILMGAMSGSIPWYTMMVLHKRSGFFQQVDDTLGVFHTHAVAGFLGGILSGLFAKPELLTMFYRKKDKYGPGFLYSVFEGRTKEGLHQMKYQLIGAVFITVWNVVVTSLICILISRIVKLRMDEEDLEVGDDAAHGEEAYALWGDGERHPPLRF
;
A
#
# COMPACT_ATOMS: atom_id res chain seq x y z
N VAL A 1 2.84 -12.26 10.04
CA VAL A 1 3.68 -11.74 8.93
C VAL A 1 3.19 -10.40 8.40
N GLN A 2 1.94 -10.27 7.96
CA GLN A 2 1.41 -9.02 7.40
C GLN A 2 1.61 -7.78 8.30
N GLY A 3 1.40 -7.87 9.61
CA GLY A 3 1.66 -6.75 10.52
C GLY A 3 3.12 -6.27 10.57
N MET A 4 4.09 -7.16 10.32
CA MET A 4 5.50 -6.76 10.20
C MET A 4 5.72 -5.98 8.89
N ILE A 5 5.10 -6.44 7.79
CA ILE A 5 5.17 -5.77 6.49
C ILE A 5 4.53 -4.38 6.57
N THR A 6 3.31 -4.26 7.13
CA THR A 6 2.66 -2.95 7.27
C THR A 6 3.44 -2.01 8.19
N GLY A 7 4.09 -2.54 9.24
CA GLY A 7 5.03 -1.77 10.06
C GLY A 7 6.18 -1.18 9.26
N LEU A 8 6.84 -1.99 8.42
CA LEU A 8 7.92 -1.56 7.52
C LEU A 8 7.43 -0.51 6.51
N VAL A 9 6.24 -0.71 5.92
CA VAL A 9 5.64 0.27 5.01
C VAL A 9 5.36 1.59 5.72
N CYS A 10 4.76 1.54 6.92
CA CYS A 10 4.39 2.75 7.68
C CYS A 10 5.62 3.55 8.12
N ILE A 11 6.72 2.91 8.50
CA ILE A 11 7.93 3.63 8.94
C ILE A 11 8.77 4.18 7.77
N THR A 12 8.61 3.64 6.56
CA THR A 12 9.38 4.04 5.36
C THR A 12 9.50 5.56 5.16
N PRO A 13 8.40 6.36 5.18
CA PRO A 13 8.50 7.81 4.99
C PRO A 13 9.14 8.56 6.17
N GLY A 14 9.24 7.94 7.35
CA GLY A 14 9.67 8.56 8.60
C GLY A 14 10.99 8.04 9.16
N ALA A 15 11.57 6.98 8.59
CA ALA A 15 12.62 6.18 9.20
C ALA A 15 13.87 6.97 9.64
N GLY A 16 14.21 8.04 8.93
CA GLY A 16 15.36 8.90 9.26
C GLY A 16 15.03 10.15 10.07
N VAL A 17 13.74 10.40 10.37
CA VAL A 17 13.28 11.70 10.89
C VAL A 17 12.36 11.60 12.11
N VAL A 18 11.94 10.40 12.51
CA VAL A 18 11.12 10.16 13.71
C VAL A 18 11.93 9.52 14.85
N GLU A 19 11.50 9.74 16.09
CA GLU A 19 12.13 9.12 17.26
C GLU A 19 11.71 7.65 17.44
N SER A 20 12.53 6.86 18.14
CA SER A 20 12.28 5.43 18.36
C SER A 20 10.95 5.15 19.07
N TRP A 21 10.54 5.99 20.03
CA TRP A 21 9.25 5.84 20.72
C TRP A 21 8.07 6.07 19.75
N ALA A 22 8.20 7.04 18.84
CA ALA A 22 7.19 7.31 17.82
C ALA A 22 7.15 6.18 16.79
N ALA A 23 8.30 5.59 16.43
CA ALA A 23 8.37 4.42 15.55
C ALA A 23 7.63 3.21 16.12
N ILE A 24 7.70 2.98 17.44
CA ILE A 24 6.93 1.93 18.12
C ILE A 24 5.43 2.18 17.96
N LEU A 25 4.97 3.41 18.17
CA LEU A 25 3.56 3.78 17.99
C LEU A 25 3.11 3.63 16.53
N MET A 26 3.91 4.09 15.58
CA MET A 26 3.65 3.92 14.15
C MET A 26 3.49 2.44 13.76
N GLY A 27 4.35 1.57 14.32
CA GLY A 27 4.24 0.12 14.15
C GLY A 27 2.95 -0.46 14.72
N ALA A 28 2.58 -0.07 15.95
CA ALA A 28 1.34 -0.52 16.58
C ALA A 28 0.10 -0.07 15.77
N MET A 29 0.06 1.21 15.36
CA MET A 29 -1.03 1.74 14.55
C MET A 29 -1.12 1.05 13.17
N SER A 30 0.02 0.75 12.55
CA SER A 30 0.09 0.05 11.27
C SER A 30 -0.27 -1.44 11.35
N GLY A 31 -0.14 -2.05 12.52
CA GLY A 31 -0.69 -3.39 12.76
C GLY A 31 -2.22 -3.39 12.79
N SER A 32 -2.82 -2.38 13.44
CA SER A 32 -4.26 -2.34 13.69
C SER A 32 -5.09 -1.73 12.56
N ILE A 33 -4.65 -0.62 11.95
CA ILE A 33 -5.45 0.14 10.98
C ILE A 33 -5.59 -0.62 9.65
N PRO A 34 -4.49 -1.01 8.96
CA PRO A 34 -4.56 -1.92 7.81
C PRO A 34 -5.40 -3.17 8.06
N TRP A 35 -5.20 -3.84 9.20
CA TRP A 35 -6.00 -5.01 9.57
C TRP A 35 -7.49 -4.71 9.63
N TYR A 36 -7.89 -3.60 10.27
CA TYR A 36 -9.28 -3.17 10.32
C TYR A 36 -9.85 -2.90 8.93
N THR A 37 -9.08 -2.22 8.07
CA THR A 37 -9.54 -1.94 6.70
C THR A 37 -9.72 -3.22 5.88
N MET A 38 -8.83 -4.20 6.05
CA MET A 38 -8.88 -5.46 5.32
C MET A 38 -9.98 -6.40 5.84
N MET A 39 -10.19 -6.50 7.15
CA MET A 39 -11.13 -7.47 7.74
C MET A 39 -12.54 -6.94 7.93
N VAL A 40 -12.69 -5.65 8.23
CA VAL A 40 -13.98 -5.05 8.59
C VAL A 40 -14.50 -4.18 7.45
N LEU A 41 -13.69 -3.24 6.97
CA LEU A 41 -14.14 -2.28 5.96
C LEU A 41 -14.38 -2.96 4.61
N HIS A 42 -13.47 -3.85 4.19
CA HIS A 42 -13.62 -4.61 2.95
C HIS A 42 -14.92 -5.43 2.93
N LYS A 43 -15.26 -6.10 4.04
CA LYS A 43 -16.50 -6.91 4.13
C LYS A 43 -17.78 -6.07 4.19
N ARG A 44 -17.73 -4.83 4.66
CA ARG A 44 -18.90 -3.96 4.84
C ARG A 44 -19.18 -3.04 3.65
N SER A 45 -18.18 -2.78 2.82
CA SER A 45 -18.30 -1.85 1.71
C SER A 45 -18.46 -2.62 0.40
N GLY A 46 -19.62 -2.44 -0.25
CA GLY A 46 -19.88 -3.04 -1.57
C GLY A 46 -18.88 -2.60 -2.65
N PHE A 47 -18.28 -1.40 -2.51
CA PHE A 47 -17.22 -0.94 -3.41
C PHE A 47 -15.94 -1.77 -3.26
N PHE A 48 -15.52 -2.06 -2.02
CA PHE A 48 -14.29 -2.83 -1.80
C PHE A 48 -14.46 -4.31 -2.18
N GLN A 49 -15.68 -4.86 -2.09
CA GLN A 49 -15.96 -6.22 -2.55
C GLN A 49 -15.87 -6.39 -4.07
N GLN A 50 -16.00 -5.31 -4.84
CA GLN A 50 -15.79 -5.35 -6.31
C GLN A 50 -14.31 -5.31 -6.68
N VAL A 51 -13.42 -4.97 -5.75
CA VAL A 51 -11.98 -4.90 -5.96
C VAL A 51 -11.36 -6.25 -5.60
N ASP A 52 -10.96 -6.98 -6.63
CA ASP A 52 -10.27 -8.27 -6.50
C ASP A 52 -8.79 -8.07 -6.16
N ASP A 53 -8.51 -7.73 -4.90
CA ASP A 53 -7.16 -7.59 -4.34
C ASP A 53 -6.75 -8.88 -3.60
N THR A 54 -6.35 -9.88 -4.38
CA THR A 54 -6.04 -11.24 -3.91
C THR A 54 -4.96 -11.29 -2.81
N LEU A 55 -3.98 -10.37 -2.86
CA LEU A 55 -2.88 -10.30 -1.90
C LEU A 55 -3.09 -9.26 -0.79
N GLY A 56 -4.18 -8.49 -0.82
CA GLY A 56 -4.43 -7.40 0.13
C GLY A 56 -3.40 -6.27 0.03
N VAL A 57 -2.84 -6.03 -1.17
CA VAL A 57 -1.79 -5.04 -1.43
C VAL A 57 -2.28 -3.63 -1.13
N PHE A 58 -3.54 -3.31 -1.46
CA PHE A 58 -4.11 -2.00 -1.19
C PHE A 58 -4.08 -1.66 0.30
N HIS A 59 -4.51 -2.60 1.14
CA HIS A 59 -4.55 -2.40 2.59
C HIS A 59 -3.14 -2.37 3.21
N THR A 60 -2.28 -3.29 2.78
CA THR A 60 -0.94 -3.44 3.35
C THR A 60 0.05 -2.37 2.89
N HIS A 61 -0.15 -1.78 1.70
CA HIS A 61 0.76 -0.79 1.11
C HIS A 61 0.13 0.60 1.03
N ALA A 62 -1.03 0.75 0.38
CA ALA A 62 -1.62 2.07 0.17
C ALA A 62 -2.13 2.69 1.50
N VAL A 63 -2.90 1.93 2.29
CA VAL A 63 -3.40 2.42 3.58
C VAL A 63 -2.26 2.59 4.59
N ALA A 64 -1.38 1.60 4.72
CA ALA A 64 -0.24 1.68 5.65
C ALA A 64 0.76 2.78 5.26
N GLY A 65 1.01 2.97 3.96
CA GLY A 65 1.90 4.01 3.44
C GLY A 65 1.31 5.41 3.63
N PHE A 66 0.00 5.57 3.39
CA PHE A 66 -0.71 6.81 3.69
C PHE A 66 -0.62 7.16 5.18
N LEU A 67 -0.92 6.19 6.05
CA LEU A 67 -0.77 6.34 7.49
C LEU A 67 0.65 6.75 7.86
N GLY A 68 1.66 6.08 7.29
CA GLY A 68 3.06 6.41 7.49
C GLY A 68 3.43 7.84 7.11
N GLY A 69 2.96 8.33 5.97
CA GLY A 69 3.21 9.70 5.52
C GLY A 69 2.61 10.75 6.46
N ILE A 70 1.37 10.52 6.92
CA ILE A 70 0.68 11.38 7.89
C ILE A 70 1.39 11.37 9.24
N LEU A 71 1.74 10.20 9.77
CA LEU A 71 2.43 10.07 11.05
C LEU A 71 3.86 10.63 10.98
N SER A 72 4.52 10.55 9.83
CA SER A 72 5.82 11.21 9.61
C SER A 72 5.67 12.73 9.63
N GLY A 73 4.60 13.28 9.05
CA GLY A 73 4.26 14.70 9.18
C GLY A 73 3.93 15.13 10.62
N LEU A 74 3.45 14.20 11.45
CA LEU A 74 3.11 14.46 12.84
C LEU A 74 4.34 14.40 13.77
N PHE A 75 5.18 13.37 13.60
CA PHE A 75 6.27 13.00 14.52
C PHE A 75 7.68 13.35 14.03
N ALA A 76 7.85 14.07 12.91
CA ALA A 76 9.18 14.44 12.46
C ALA A 76 9.87 15.38 13.47
N LYS A 77 11.04 14.96 13.99
CA LYS A 77 11.80 15.69 15.01
C LYS A 77 12.74 16.71 14.37
N PRO A 78 12.77 17.98 14.84
CA PRO A 78 13.61 19.04 14.25
C PRO A 78 15.11 18.69 14.16
N GLU A 79 15.68 18.06 15.19
CA GLU A 79 17.10 17.70 15.22
C GLU A 79 17.41 16.61 14.18
N LEU A 80 16.55 15.59 14.08
CA LEU A 80 16.71 14.49 13.11
C LEU A 80 16.53 14.99 11.68
N LEU A 81 15.57 15.88 11.45
CA LEU A 81 15.39 16.56 10.16
C LEU A 81 16.65 17.36 9.77
N THR A 82 17.28 18.04 10.72
CA THR A 82 18.51 18.80 10.48
C THR A 82 19.68 17.89 10.14
N MET A 83 19.80 16.76 10.83
CA MET A 83 20.81 15.75 10.53
C MET A 83 20.59 15.11 9.16
N PHE A 84 19.34 14.80 8.80
CA PHE A 84 18.99 14.12 7.56
C PHE A 84 19.07 15.03 6.33
N TYR A 85 18.48 16.22 6.38
CA TYR A 85 18.38 17.13 5.23
C TYR A 85 19.50 18.16 5.13
N ARG A 86 20.31 18.35 6.19
CA ARG A 86 21.48 19.27 6.30
C ARG A 86 21.18 20.77 6.10
N LYS A 87 20.15 21.14 5.34
CA LYS A 87 19.81 22.51 4.93
C LYS A 87 18.43 22.89 5.45
N LYS A 88 18.38 23.83 6.40
CA LYS A 88 17.17 24.22 7.17
C LYS A 88 16.06 24.90 6.35
N ASP A 89 16.34 25.35 5.14
CA ASP A 89 15.43 26.11 4.29
C ASP A 89 14.38 25.25 3.56
N LYS A 90 14.45 23.92 3.66
CA LYS A 90 13.63 23.01 2.84
C LYS A 90 12.66 22.11 3.62
N TYR A 91 12.60 22.21 4.95
CA TYR A 91 11.73 21.34 5.75
C TYR A 91 11.10 22.09 6.93
N GLY A 92 9.90 21.64 7.32
CA GLY A 92 9.26 22.04 8.57
C GLY A 92 9.31 20.92 9.60
N PRO A 93 9.32 21.24 10.91
CA PRO A 93 9.20 20.23 11.94
C PRO A 93 7.83 19.53 11.88
N GLY A 94 7.75 18.34 12.47
CA GLY A 94 6.50 17.63 12.61
C GLY A 94 5.48 18.43 13.42
N PHE A 95 4.20 18.21 13.17
CA PHE A 95 3.13 18.99 13.81
C PHE A 95 3.18 18.94 15.33
N LEU A 96 3.51 17.77 15.92
CA LEU A 96 3.59 17.62 17.37
C LEU A 96 4.64 18.55 17.98
N TYR A 97 5.87 18.54 17.47
CA TYR A 97 6.95 19.41 17.95
C TYR A 97 6.66 20.88 17.66
N SER A 98 6.06 21.18 16.51
CA SER A 98 5.64 22.53 16.14
C SER A 98 4.65 23.15 17.14
N VAL A 99 3.75 22.35 17.70
CA VAL A 99 2.81 22.79 18.75
C VAL A 99 3.55 23.13 20.04
N PHE A 100 4.46 22.26 20.49
CA PHE A 100 5.23 22.48 21.72
C PHE A 100 6.16 23.68 21.64
N GLU A 101 6.72 23.96 20.46
CA GLU A 101 7.62 25.08 20.22
C GLU A 101 6.91 26.40 19.88
N GLY A 102 5.57 26.42 19.84
CA GLY A 102 4.78 27.60 19.48
C GLY A 102 4.81 27.97 17.99
N ARG A 103 5.33 27.09 17.12
CA ARG A 103 5.45 27.25 15.66
C ARG A 103 4.37 26.48 14.89
N THR A 104 3.13 26.51 15.38
CA THR A 104 2.00 25.72 14.83
C THR A 104 1.76 25.90 13.33
N LYS A 105 2.01 27.09 12.77
CA LYS A 105 1.90 27.35 11.33
C LYS A 105 2.84 26.48 10.49
N GLU A 106 4.06 26.24 10.95
CA GLU A 106 5.05 25.42 10.24
C GLU A 106 4.63 23.95 10.23
N GLY A 107 4.19 23.44 11.38
CA GLY A 107 3.68 22.07 11.50
C GLY A 107 2.42 21.81 10.66
N LEU A 108 1.49 22.78 10.60
CA LEU A 108 0.32 22.68 9.70
C LEU A 108 0.75 22.66 8.24
N HIS A 109 1.78 23.43 7.88
CA HIS A 109 2.36 23.38 6.54
C HIS A 109 2.93 21.99 6.22
N GLN A 110 3.63 21.38 7.18
CA GLN A 110 4.19 20.03 7.04
C GLN A 110 3.09 18.99 6.81
N MET A 111 2.01 19.01 7.60
CA MET A 111 0.86 18.11 7.41
C MET A 111 0.18 18.32 6.06
N LYS A 112 0.03 19.57 5.64
CA LYS A 112 -0.50 19.92 4.32
C LYS A 112 0.35 19.32 3.20
N TYR A 113 1.67 19.40 3.29
CA TYR A 113 2.55 18.81 2.27
C TYR A 113 2.45 17.28 2.22
N GLN A 114 2.33 16.61 3.36
CA GLN A 114 2.11 15.16 3.38
C GLN A 114 0.80 14.76 2.72
N LEU A 115 -0.28 15.52 2.98
CA LEU A 115 -1.59 15.29 2.35
C LEU A 115 -1.54 15.55 0.84
N ILE A 116 -0.94 16.65 0.41
CA ILE A 116 -0.80 16.97 -1.03
C ILE A 116 0.01 15.89 -1.74
N GLY A 117 1.14 15.47 -1.15
CA GLY A 117 1.97 14.40 -1.69
C GLY A 117 1.20 13.08 -1.83
N ALA A 118 0.47 12.70 -0.78
CA ALA A 118 -0.36 11.50 -0.80
C ALA A 118 -1.45 11.54 -1.89
N VAL A 119 -2.16 12.66 -2.01
CA VAL A 119 -3.21 12.85 -3.03
C VAL A 119 -2.58 12.80 -4.42
N PHE A 120 -1.47 13.50 -4.63
CA PHE A 120 -0.76 13.50 -5.91
C PHE A 120 -0.33 12.09 -6.32
N ILE A 121 0.33 11.35 -5.42
CA ILE A 121 0.77 9.97 -5.67
C ILE A 121 -0.43 9.07 -5.99
N THR A 122 -1.53 9.21 -5.24
CA THR A 122 -2.75 8.40 -5.46
C THR A 122 -3.35 8.68 -6.83
N VAL A 123 -3.57 9.95 -7.17
CA VAL A 123 -4.15 10.35 -8.46
C VAL A 123 -3.23 9.94 -9.61
N TRP A 124 -1.92 10.17 -9.49
CA TRP A 124 -0.95 9.79 -10.50
C TRP A 124 -0.96 8.28 -10.76
N ASN A 125 -0.92 7.46 -9.71
CA ASN A 125 -0.96 6.00 -9.85
C ASN A 125 -2.27 5.52 -10.46
N VAL A 126 -3.41 6.02 -10.01
CA VAL A 126 -4.72 5.63 -10.58
C VAL A 126 -4.76 5.98 -12.06
N VAL A 127 -4.44 7.22 -12.43
CA VAL A 127 -4.52 7.68 -13.82
C VAL A 127 -3.53 6.93 -14.71
N VAL A 128 -2.26 6.88 -14.34
CA VAL A 128 -1.21 6.31 -15.20
C VAL A 128 -1.34 4.80 -15.30
N THR A 129 -1.56 4.09 -14.18
CA THR A 129 -1.71 2.63 -14.21
C THR A 129 -2.97 2.22 -14.98
N SER A 130 -4.11 2.93 -14.80
CA SER A 130 -5.30 2.65 -15.60
C SER A 130 -5.07 2.87 -17.09
N LEU A 131 -4.38 3.96 -17.48
CA LEU A 131 -4.04 4.19 -18.88
C LEU A 131 -3.16 3.07 -19.45
N ILE A 132 -2.13 2.66 -18.72
CA ILE A 132 -1.25 1.55 -19.15
C ILE A 132 -2.04 0.26 -19.32
N CYS A 133 -2.87 -0.11 -18.33
CA CYS A 133 -3.68 -1.33 -18.40
C CYS A 133 -4.69 -1.28 -19.56
N ILE A 134 -5.34 -0.13 -19.80
CA ILE A 134 -6.29 0.04 -20.92
C ILE A 134 -5.58 -0.06 -22.27
N LEU A 135 -4.35 0.44 -22.40
CA LEU A 135 -3.60 0.36 -23.64
C LEU A 135 -3.12 -1.07 -23.91
N ILE A 136 -2.59 -1.76 -22.89
CA ILE A 136 -2.16 -3.16 -23.03
C ILE A 136 -3.36 -4.07 -23.29
N SER A 137 -4.52 -3.80 -22.69
CA SER A 137 -5.73 -4.60 -22.91
C SER A 137 -6.26 -4.57 -24.35
N ARG A 138 -5.77 -3.65 -25.19
CA ARG A 138 -6.07 -3.64 -26.64
C ARG A 138 -5.27 -4.68 -27.42
N ILE A 139 -4.19 -5.20 -26.85
CA ILE A 139 -3.27 -6.12 -27.52
C ILE A 139 -3.36 -7.52 -26.89
N VAL A 140 -3.47 -7.60 -25.55
CA VAL A 140 -3.48 -8.85 -24.79
C VAL A 140 -4.59 -8.82 -23.74
N LYS A 141 -5.32 -9.92 -23.57
CA LYS A 141 -6.25 -10.07 -22.44
C LYS A 141 -5.45 -10.09 -21.13
N LEU A 142 -5.69 -9.11 -20.25
CA LEU A 142 -4.98 -8.98 -18.97
C LEU A 142 -5.49 -9.94 -17.89
N ARG A 143 -6.73 -10.43 -18.02
CA ARG A 143 -7.36 -11.37 -17.10
C ARG A 143 -7.77 -12.60 -17.91
N MET A 144 -7.55 -13.77 -17.32
CA MET A 144 -7.99 -15.05 -17.84
C MET A 144 -9.52 -15.13 -17.89
N ASP A 145 -10.07 -15.89 -18.84
CA ASP A 145 -11.52 -16.06 -18.95
C ASP A 145 -12.05 -16.84 -17.71
N GLU A 146 -13.32 -16.64 -17.36
CA GLU A 146 -13.87 -17.15 -16.08
C GLU A 146 -13.88 -18.69 -16.00
N GLU A 147 -14.09 -19.37 -17.14
CA GLU A 147 -14.02 -20.84 -17.23
C GLU A 147 -12.60 -21.37 -16.91
N ASP A 148 -11.56 -20.70 -17.43
CA ASP A 148 -10.18 -21.08 -17.17
C ASP A 148 -9.75 -20.70 -15.74
N LEU A 149 -10.36 -19.67 -15.14
CA LEU A 149 -10.15 -19.30 -13.72
C LEU A 149 -10.69 -20.37 -12.76
N GLU A 150 -11.77 -21.07 -13.13
CA GLU A 150 -12.29 -22.19 -12.32
C GLU A 150 -11.36 -23.40 -12.34
N VAL A 151 -10.67 -23.66 -13.46
CA VAL A 151 -9.68 -24.74 -13.60
C VAL A 151 -8.36 -24.38 -12.90
N GLY A 152 -7.91 -23.13 -13.06
CA GLY A 152 -6.72 -22.62 -12.38
C GLY A 152 -5.40 -23.03 -13.05
N ASP A 153 -4.49 -23.63 -12.26
CA ASP A 153 -3.09 -23.87 -12.67
C ASP A 153 -2.98 -24.82 -13.88
N ASP A 154 -3.87 -25.81 -13.98
CA ASP A 154 -3.92 -26.74 -15.11
C ASP A 154 -4.31 -26.03 -16.42
N ALA A 155 -5.21 -25.03 -16.38
CA ALA A 155 -5.55 -24.24 -17.56
C ALA A 155 -4.41 -23.30 -18.00
N ALA A 156 -3.67 -22.74 -17.04
CA ALA A 156 -2.58 -21.80 -17.33
C ALA A 156 -1.26 -22.49 -17.71
N HIS A 157 -0.96 -23.63 -17.08
CA HIS A 157 0.35 -24.27 -17.11
C HIS A 157 0.31 -25.77 -17.50
N GLY A 158 -0.87 -26.42 -17.49
CA GLY A 158 -1.00 -27.87 -17.77
C GLY A 158 -0.40 -28.75 -16.68
N GLU A 159 -0.24 -28.20 -15.48
CA GLU A 159 0.35 -28.87 -14.32
C GLU A 159 -0.56 -28.66 -13.09
N GLU A 160 -0.60 -29.65 -12.21
CA GLU A 160 -1.20 -29.52 -10.88
C GLU A 160 -0.10 -29.36 -9.82
N ALA A 161 -0.12 -28.26 -9.07
CA ALA A 161 0.83 -28.02 -7.98
C ALA A 161 0.80 -29.10 -6.88
N TYR A 162 -0.35 -29.74 -6.67
CA TYR A 162 -0.53 -30.84 -5.71
C TYR A 162 -1.42 -31.93 -6.32
N ALA A 163 -0.80 -32.94 -6.96
CA ALA A 163 -1.48 -34.13 -7.47
C ALA A 163 -1.90 -35.07 -6.32
N LEU A 164 -2.88 -34.64 -5.52
CA LEU A 164 -3.45 -35.44 -4.42
C LEU A 164 -4.56 -36.39 -4.91
N TRP A 165 -5.17 -36.07 -6.05
CA TRP A 165 -6.18 -36.87 -6.71
C TRP A 165 -6.11 -36.60 -8.21
N GLY A 166 -5.74 -37.59 -9.01
CA GLY A 166 -5.61 -37.44 -10.46
C GLY A 166 -6.97 -37.47 -11.15
N ASP A 167 -7.68 -36.35 -11.14
CA ASP A 167 -8.95 -36.17 -11.86
C ASP A 167 -8.85 -34.90 -12.72
N GLY A 168 -8.19 -34.99 -13.87
CA GLY A 168 -8.08 -33.82 -14.74
C GLY A 168 -7.35 -33.96 -16.08
N GLU A 169 -6.91 -35.14 -16.53
CA GLU A 169 -6.19 -35.22 -17.82
C GLU A 169 -7.11 -34.84 -19.01
N ARG A 170 -6.92 -33.63 -19.56
CA ARG A 170 -7.37 -33.30 -20.91
C ARG A 170 -6.45 -34.02 -21.90
N HIS A 171 -6.91 -35.14 -22.44
CA HIS A 171 -6.27 -35.75 -23.60
C HIS A 171 -6.36 -34.77 -24.80
N PRO A 172 -5.24 -34.42 -25.45
CA PRO A 172 -5.29 -33.62 -26.66
C PRO A 172 -6.11 -34.36 -27.73
N PRO A 173 -6.91 -33.66 -28.57
CA PRO A 173 -7.67 -34.32 -29.62
C PRO A 173 -6.73 -35.08 -30.55
N LEU A 174 -6.95 -36.39 -30.69
CA LEU A 174 -6.23 -37.23 -31.63
C LEU A 174 -6.42 -36.66 -33.03
N ARG A 175 -5.36 -36.09 -33.60
CA ARG A 175 -5.30 -35.77 -35.03
C ARG A 175 -5.21 -37.09 -35.79
N PHE A 176 -6.32 -37.47 -36.43
CA PHE A 176 -6.33 -38.39 -37.57
C PHE A 176 -6.41 -37.58 -38.87
#